data_AF-A0A3P6B341-F1
#
_entry.id   AF-A0A3P6B341-F1
#
_cell.length_a   1.000
_cell.length_b   1.000
_cell.length_c   1.000
_cell.angle_alpha   90.00
_cell.angle_beta   90.00
_cell.angle_gamma   90.00
#
_symmetry.space_group_name_H-M   'P 1'
#
loop_
_entity.id
_entity.type
_entity.pdbx_description
1 polymer ?
#
loop_
_entity_poly.entity_id
_entity_poly.type
_entity_poly.pdbx_seq_one_letter_code
_entity_poly.pdbx_strand_id
1 'polypeptide(L)'
;WILRKLLKLRDLVAPFLRSDIGNGNTTLFCFDNWLSVGRLTIDITSDSGTRVLGIPRYAMVSAAASAGQWNIRRCRGYHLRGMIASINSVPAP
;
A
#
# COMPACT_ATOMS: atom_id res chain seq x y z
N TRP A 1 8.73 -3.20 -29.90
CA TRP A 1 9.19 -4.51 -29.38
C TRP A 1 9.82 -4.41 -27.99
N ILE A 2 10.64 -3.37 -27.71
CA ILE A 2 11.31 -3.14 -26.42
C ILE A 2 10.36 -2.94 -25.22
N LEU A 3 9.23 -2.24 -25.41
CA LEU A 3 8.27 -1.94 -24.35
C LEU A 3 7.71 -3.21 -23.68
N ARG A 4 7.50 -4.28 -24.47
CA ARG A 4 7.02 -5.57 -23.95
C ARG A 4 8.07 -6.27 -23.09
N LYS A 5 9.37 -6.06 -23.37
CA LYS A 5 10.46 -6.60 -22.56
C LYS A 5 10.58 -5.85 -21.23
N LEU A 6 10.43 -4.52 -21.25
CA LEU A 6 10.40 -3.69 -20.04
C LEU A 6 9.24 -4.06 -19.13
N LEU A 7 8.05 -4.32 -19.67
CA LEU A 7 6.90 -4.78 -18.89
C LEU A 7 7.14 -6.14 -18.21
N LYS A 8 7.87 -7.06 -18.85
CA LYS A 8 8.24 -8.35 -18.23
C LYS A 8 9.25 -8.21 -17.10
N LEU A 9 10.15 -7.21 -17.18
CA LEU A 9 11.07 -6.90 -16.08
C LEU A 9 10.38 -6.17 -14.93
N ARG A 10 9.24 -5.52 -15.17
CA ARG A 10 8.52 -4.79 -14.12
C ARG A 10 8.20 -5.66 -12.91
N ASP A 11 7.82 -6.91 -13.13
CA ASP A 11 7.49 -7.83 -12.01
C ASP A 11 8.75 -8.28 -11.26
N LEU A 12 9.88 -8.41 -11.96
CA LEU A 12 11.18 -8.73 -11.34
C LEU A 12 11.77 -7.54 -10.57
N VAL A 13 11.56 -6.32 -11.06
CA VAL A 13 12.10 -5.10 -10.47
C VAL A 13 11.14 -4.49 -9.44
N ALA A 14 9.84 -4.81 -9.49
CA ALA A 14 8.82 -4.34 -8.56
C ALA A 14 9.21 -4.44 -7.07
N PRO A 15 9.76 -5.57 -6.57
CA PRO A 15 10.18 -5.64 -5.17
C PRO A 15 11.37 -4.72 -4.84
N PHE A 16 12.20 -4.37 -5.82
CA PHE A 16 13.33 -3.46 -5.65
C PHE A 16 12.94 -1.98 -5.80
N LEU A 17 11.83 -1.69 -6.49
CA LEU A 17 11.29 -0.35 -6.61
C LEU A 17 10.45 -0.03 -5.37
N ARG A 18 11.08 0.59 -4.36
CA ARG A 18 10.36 1.11 -3.18
C ARG A 18 9.95 2.55 -3.42
N SER A 19 8.69 2.87 -3.15
CA SER A 19 8.20 4.25 -3.15
C SER A 19 8.43 4.86 -1.77
N ASP A 20 9.11 6.01 -1.73
CA ASP A 20 9.18 6.81 -0.52
C ASP A 20 7.84 7.52 -0.31
N ILE A 21 7.31 7.48 0.91
CA ILE A 21 6.03 8.09 1.24
C ILE A 21 6.14 9.62 1.13
N GLY A 22 7.25 10.21 1.59
CA GLY A 22 7.40 11.67 1.67
C GLY A 22 6.20 12.33 2.37
N ASN A 23 5.53 13.24 1.68
CA ASN A 23 4.31 13.93 2.15
C ASN A 23 2.99 13.18 1.85
N GLY A 24 3.08 11.97 1.29
CA GLY A 24 1.93 11.11 0.99
C GLY A 24 1.07 11.53 -0.20
N ASN A 25 1.36 12.64 -0.89
CA ASN A 25 0.53 13.17 -1.99
C ASN A 25 0.86 12.57 -3.37
N THR A 26 2.00 11.91 -3.51
CA THR A 26 2.43 11.28 -4.77
C THR A 26 2.42 9.76 -4.69
N THR A 27 2.04 9.21 -3.55
CA THR A 27 2.02 7.77 -3.30
C THR A 27 0.59 7.29 -3.09
N LEU A 28 0.20 6.27 -3.84
CA LEU A 28 -1.07 5.57 -3.71
C LEU A 28 -0.97 4.54 -2.60
N PHE A 29 -1.88 4.64 -1.62
CA PHE A 29 -1.88 3.81 -0.42
C PHE A 29 -1.91 2.31 -0.76
N CYS A 30 -2.75 1.89 -1.70
CA CYS A 30 -2.89 0.48 -2.04
C CYS A 30 -1.94 -0.02 -3.14
N PHE A 31 -1.50 0.86 -4.06
CA PHE A 31 -0.84 0.46 -5.31
C PHE A 31 0.67 0.58 -5.29
N ASP A 32 1.20 1.52 -4.51
CA ASP A 32 2.64 1.76 -4.48
C ASP A 32 3.33 0.87 -3.46
N ASN A 33 4.56 0.50 -3.77
CA ASN A 33 5.36 -0.39 -2.95
C ASN A 33 6.11 0.42 -1.87
N TRP A 34 5.37 0.95 -0.89
CA TRP A 34 5.95 1.75 0.20
C TRP A 34 6.19 0.93 1.49
N LEU A 35 5.54 -0.23 1.63
CA LEU A 35 5.79 -1.20 2.71
C LEU A 35 7.02 -2.07 2.37
N SER A 36 7.88 -2.34 3.36
CA SER A 36 9.08 -3.18 3.19
C SER A 36 8.79 -4.63 2.77
N VAL A 37 7.55 -5.06 2.94
CA VAL A 37 7.08 -6.42 2.66
C VAL A 37 6.43 -6.54 1.27
N GLY A 38 6.51 -5.49 0.43
CA GLY A 38 5.94 -5.49 -0.92
C GLY A 38 4.54 -4.85 -1.02
N ARG A 39 3.83 -5.12 -2.13
CA ARG A 39 2.43 -4.73 -2.40
C ARG A 39 1.41 -5.56 -1.59
N LEU A 40 1.64 -5.70 -0.28
CA LEU A 40 0.78 -6.46 0.62
C LEU A 40 -0.69 -6.04 0.55
N THR A 41 -0.96 -4.75 0.36
CA THR A 41 -2.31 -4.20 0.28
C THR A 41 -3.09 -4.63 -0.96
N ILE A 42 -2.43 -5.00 -2.06
CA ILE A 42 -3.12 -5.58 -3.24
C ILE A 42 -3.20 -7.10 -3.13
N ASP A 43 -2.13 -7.74 -2.67
CA ASP A 43 -2.04 -9.20 -2.67
C ASP A 43 -2.90 -9.84 -1.56
N ILE A 44 -2.97 -9.23 -0.38
CA ILE A 44 -3.78 -9.72 0.75
C ILE A 44 -5.23 -9.28 0.62
N THR A 45 -5.42 -8.08 0.09
CA THR A 45 -6.70 -7.43 -0.03
C THR A 45 -7.11 -7.44 -1.49
N SER A 46 -7.65 -8.57 -1.93
CA SER A 46 -8.47 -8.69 -3.16
C SER A 46 -9.47 -7.53 -3.26
N ASP A 47 -10.16 -7.33 -4.39
CA ASP A 47 -10.99 -6.17 -4.74
C ASP A 47 -11.88 -5.58 -3.60
N SER A 48 -12.25 -6.40 -2.62
CA SER A 48 -12.96 -6.05 -1.37
C SER A 48 -12.14 -5.31 -0.30
N GLY A 49 -10.83 -5.21 -0.43
CA GLY A 49 -9.93 -4.92 0.65
C GLY A 49 -9.71 -3.46 1.04
N THR A 50 -9.80 -2.60 0.04
CA THR A 50 -9.99 -1.16 0.19
C THR A 50 -11.24 -0.86 1.03
N ARG A 51 -12.32 -1.61 0.79
CA ARG A 51 -13.57 -1.52 1.56
C ARG A 51 -13.42 -1.95 3.01
N VAL A 52 -12.54 -2.93 3.27
CA VAL A 52 -12.27 -3.44 4.60
C VAL A 52 -11.48 -2.42 5.42
N LEU A 53 -10.44 -1.82 4.82
CA LEU A 53 -9.64 -0.76 5.45
C LEU A 53 -10.37 0.57 5.56
N GLY A 54 -11.46 0.75 4.81
CA GLY A 54 -12.19 2.03 4.73
C GLY A 54 -11.45 3.08 3.90
N ILE A 55 -10.48 2.66 3.09
CA ILE A 55 -9.64 3.55 2.28
C ILE A 55 -10.04 3.36 0.82
N PRO A 56 -10.36 4.44 0.08
CA PRO A 56 -10.67 4.35 -1.35
C PRO A 56 -9.56 3.68 -2.15
N ARG A 57 -9.91 2.96 -3.22
CA ARG A 57 -8.95 2.21 -4.06
C ARG A 57 -7.78 3.04 -4.55
N TYR A 58 -8.05 4.27 -4.97
CA TYR A 58 -7.05 5.20 -5.50
C TYR A 58 -6.72 6.32 -4.51
N ALA A 59 -6.88 6.06 -3.20
CA ALA A 59 -6.52 7.04 -2.19
C ALA A 59 -4.99 7.23 -2.13
N MET A 60 -4.60 8.48 -1.99
CA MET A 60 -3.24 8.87 -1.64
C MET A 60 -2.94 8.46 -0.19
N VAL A 61 -1.67 8.24 0.13
CA VAL A 61 -1.23 7.96 1.51
C VAL A 61 -1.61 9.13 2.44
N SER A 62 -1.55 10.37 1.95
CA SER A 62 -1.97 11.57 2.71
C SER A 62 -3.47 11.63 3.00
N ALA A 63 -4.32 10.94 2.22
CA ALA A 63 -5.75 10.83 2.51
C ALA A 63 -6.05 9.69 3.51
N ALA A 64 -5.13 8.72 3.62
CA ALA A 64 -5.22 7.59 4.54
C ALA A 64 -4.54 7.86 5.89
N ALA A 65 -3.88 9.01 6.05
CA ALA A 65 -3.20 9.43 7.26
C ALA A 65 -3.66 10.84 7.67
N SER A 66 -3.69 11.12 8.96
CA SER A 66 -3.96 12.46 9.49
C SER A 66 -3.22 12.65 10.81
N ALA A 67 -2.60 13.82 10.99
CA ALA A 67 -1.88 14.19 12.22
C ALA A 67 -0.86 13.12 12.67
N GLY A 68 -0.13 12.52 11.73
CA GLY A 68 0.86 11.48 12.02
C GLY A 68 0.26 10.15 12.50
N GLN A 69 -1.02 9.90 12.23
CA GLN A 69 -1.72 8.65 12.54
C GLN A 69 -2.41 8.07 11.29
N TRP A 70 -2.43 6.74 11.19
CA TRP A 70 -3.12 6.02 10.12
C TRP A 70 -4.63 5.94 10.38
N ASN A 71 -5.43 6.41 9.43
CA ASN A 71 -6.89 6.38 9.46
C ASN A 71 -7.45 5.05 8.92
N ILE A 72 -7.04 3.94 9.54
CA ILE A 72 -7.45 2.60 9.10
C ILE A 72 -8.64 2.13 9.91
N ARG A 73 -9.69 1.66 9.23
CA ARG A 73 -10.85 1.07 9.89
C ARG A 73 -10.42 -0.18 10.66
N ARG A 74 -10.85 -0.29 11.92
CA ARG A 74 -10.59 -1.51 12.72
C ARG A 74 -11.22 -2.73 12.04
N CYS A 75 -10.41 -3.75 11.78
CA CYS A 75 -10.86 -5.03 11.25
C CYS A 75 -10.51 -6.18 12.19
N ARG A 76 -11.42 -7.16 12.32
CA ARG A 76 -11.26 -8.33 13.20
C ARG A 76 -10.73 -9.58 12.48
N GLY A 77 -10.43 -9.48 11.17
CA GLY A 77 -9.91 -10.60 10.39
C GLY A 77 -8.46 -10.91 10.74
N TYR A 78 -8.17 -12.18 11.07
CA TYR A 78 -6.83 -12.64 11.44
C TYR A 78 -5.77 -12.31 10.37
N HIS A 79 -6.09 -12.54 9.09
CA HIS A 79 -5.21 -12.24 7.95
C HIS A 79 -4.90 -10.74 7.79
N LEU A 80 -5.76 -9.85 8.29
CA LEU A 80 -5.59 -8.40 8.18
C LEU A 80 -4.79 -7.82 9.34
N ARG A 81 -4.70 -8.54 10.47
CA ARG A 81 -3.99 -8.08 11.66
C ARG A 81 -2.49 -7.91 11.40
N GLY A 82 -1.90 -8.86 10.66
CA GLY A 82 -0.50 -8.77 10.22
C GLY A 82 -0.27 -7.56 9.31
N MET A 83 -1.19 -7.32 8.37
CA MET A 83 -1.11 -6.16 7.47
C MET A 83 -1.23 -4.82 8.23
N ILE A 84 -2.21 -4.70 9.14
CA ILE A 84 -2.39 -3.50 9.96
C ILE A 84 -1.16 -3.27 10.85
N ALA A 85 -0.57 -4.33 11.41
CA ALA A 85 0.66 -4.22 12.17
C ALA A 85 1.83 -3.71 11.32
N SER A 86 1.99 -4.22 10.09
CA SER A 86 3.00 -3.71 9.14
C SER A 86 2.77 -2.25 8.78
N ILE A 87 1.53 -1.82 8.54
CA ILE A 87 1.23 -0.41 8.26
C ILE A 87 1.57 0.48 9.46
N ASN A 88 1.15 0.09 10.67
CA ASN A 88 1.44 0.83 11.89
C ASN A 88 2.93 0.83 12.28
N SER A 89 3.75 -0.05 11.69
CA SER A 89 5.20 -0.04 11.87
C SER A 89 5.89 1.09 11.09
N VAL A 90 5.21 1.67 10.10
CA VAL A 90 5.69 2.79 9.30
C VAL A 90 5.11 4.08 9.87
N PRO A 91 5.91 5.13 10.10
CA PRO A 91 5.40 6.42 10.53
C PRO A 91 4.48 6.99 9.45
N ALA A 92 3.30 7.44 9.86
CA ALA A 92 2.38 8.13 8.96
C ALA A 92 2.91 9.54 8.65
N PRO A 93 2.71 10.03 7.41
CA PRO A 93 3.07 11.41 7.05
C PRO A 93 2.20 12.46 7.74
#